data_AF-A0A950PCE2-F1
#
_entry.id   AF-A0A950PCE2-F1
#
_cell.length_a   1.000
_cell.length_b   1.000
_cell.length_c   1.000
_cell.angle_alpha   90.00
_cell.angle_beta   90.00
_cell.angle_gamma   90.00
#
_symmetry.space_group_name_H-M   'P 1'
#
loop_
_entity.id
_entity.type
_entity.pdbx_description
1 polymer ?
#
loop_
_entity_poly.entity_id
_entity_poly.type
_entity_poly.pdbx_seq_one_letter_code
_entity_poly.pdbx_strand_id
1 'polypeptide(L)'
;MPVDFLLDRARRVLLHEDTAFDPVVRRWISAAHIAGEPIGLREGVRWLQMESGNGCRVPVAVIGPREASTSERRAAFEVGAGLAALGIALLCGGKGGVMEAACEGAASRDGVSIGLLPDPEPQAANPFVTIPLATGIGEARNAIIARAALALVAIGSSYGTVSEIALGLQFGRPVLSLLNSAPIAGTRALTTVKDALDAVCRIVLALP
;
A
#
# COMPACT_ATOMS: atom_id res chain seq x y z
N MET A 1 -24.15 -1.77 8.90
CA MET A 1 -22.86 -2.49 8.80
C MET A 1 -22.33 -2.63 10.22
N PRO A 2 -21.69 -3.75 10.60
CA PRO A 2 -21.16 -3.85 11.96
C PRO A 2 -20.15 -2.72 12.17
N VAL A 3 -20.22 -2.11 13.34
CA VAL A 3 -19.30 -1.04 13.75
C VAL A 3 -17.99 -1.71 14.09
N ASP A 4 -16.98 -1.53 13.25
CA ASP A 4 -15.67 -2.14 13.48
C ASP A 4 -14.82 -1.30 14.45
N PHE A 5 -15.02 0.04 14.49
CA PHE A 5 -14.18 0.94 15.28
C PHE A 5 -14.98 2.09 15.91
N LEU A 6 -14.45 2.63 17.00
CA LEU A 6 -14.90 3.92 17.55
C LEU A 6 -13.77 4.95 17.43
N LEU A 7 -14.11 6.18 17.04
CA LEU A 7 -13.16 7.29 16.95
C LEU A 7 -13.48 8.38 17.97
N ASP A 8 -12.53 8.67 18.86
CA ASP A 8 -12.55 9.87 19.69
C ASP A 8 -11.71 10.95 19.01
N ARG A 9 -12.37 11.88 18.30
CA ARG A 9 -11.69 12.98 17.60
C ARG A 9 -11.03 13.98 18.53
N ALA A 10 -11.59 14.20 19.73
CA ALA A 10 -11.05 15.15 20.69
C ALA A 10 -9.72 14.67 21.25
N ARG A 11 -9.63 13.37 21.55
CA ARG A 11 -8.40 12.73 22.03
C ARG A 11 -7.49 12.21 20.92
N ARG A 12 -7.99 12.17 19.67
CA ARG A 12 -7.33 11.56 18.50
C ARG A 12 -6.97 10.11 18.77
N VAL A 13 -7.97 9.31 19.15
CA VAL A 13 -7.79 7.89 19.46
C VAL A 13 -8.78 7.06 18.65
N LEU A 14 -8.25 6.06 17.94
CA LEU A 14 -9.03 5.01 17.29
C LEU A 14 -9.11 3.80 18.22
N LEU A 15 -10.32 3.27 18.41
CA LEU A 15 -10.61 2.19 19.35
C LEU A 15 -11.18 0.97 18.61
N HIS A 16 -10.82 -0.20 19.09
CA HIS A 16 -11.35 -1.49 18.65
C HIS A 16 -11.47 -2.38 19.89
N GLU A 17 -12.70 -2.78 20.24
CA GLU A 17 -12.98 -3.52 21.48
C GLU A 17 -12.39 -2.78 22.71
N ASP A 18 -11.58 -3.46 23.54
CA ASP A 18 -10.92 -2.90 24.73
C ASP A 18 -9.50 -2.37 24.44
N THR A 19 -9.24 -1.98 23.19
CA THR A 19 -7.92 -1.50 22.75
C THR A 19 -7.99 -0.16 22.02
N ALA A 20 -6.90 0.59 22.09
CA ALA A 20 -6.64 1.82 21.36
C ALA A 20 -5.47 1.64 20.40
N PHE A 21 -5.56 2.19 19.20
CA PHE A 21 -4.46 2.19 18.24
C PHE A 21 -3.46 3.30 18.58
N ASP A 22 -2.22 2.93 18.88
CA ASP A 22 -1.11 3.87 19.00
C ASP A 22 -0.55 4.17 17.60
N PRO A 23 -0.69 5.41 17.09
CA PRO A 23 -0.26 5.76 15.75
C PRO A 23 1.26 5.80 15.59
N VAL A 24 2.02 5.96 16.68
CA VAL A 24 3.49 6.08 16.68
C VAL A 24 4.12 4.71 16.53
N VAL A 25 3.77 3.77 17.41
CA VAL A 25 4.32 2.40 17.36
C VAL A 25 3.51 1.47 16.45
N ARG A 26 2.35 1.94 15.95
CA ARG A 26 1.45 1.25 15.01
C ARG A 26 0.94 -0.09 15.55
N ARG A 27 0.46 -0.09 16.79
CA ARG A 27 -0.06 -1.29 17.47
C ARG A 27 -1.29 -0.94 18.29
N TRP A 28 -2.13 -1.95 18.52
CA TRP A 28 -3.21 -1.88 19.48
C TRP A 28 -2.65 -2.09 20.89
N ILE A 29 -3.02 -1.20 21.81
CA ILE A 29 -2.67 -1.24 23.23
C ILE A 29 -3.94 -1.28 24.06
N SER A 30 -3.89 -1.91 25.24
CA SER A 30 -5.04 -1.92 26.15
C SER A 30 -5.44 -0.49 26.52
N ALA A 31 -6.74 -0.21 26.48
CA ALA A 31 -7.29 1.09 26.81
C ALA A 31 -8.55 0.93 27.66
N ALA A 32 -8.79 1.90 28.55
CA ALA A 32 -10.09 2.01 29.21
C ALA A 32 -11.17 2.31 28.17
N HIS A 33 -12.40 1.89 28.44
CA HIS A 33 -13.52 2.16 27.54
C HIS A 33 -13.73 3.67 27.41
N ILE A 34 -13.57 4.18 26.19
CA ILE A 34 -13.72 5.60 25.84
C ILE A 34 -14.89 5.69 24.85
N ALA A 35 -15.78 6.67 25.08
CA ALA A 35 -16.84 6.96 24.12
C ALA A 35 -16.26 7.55 22.83
N GLY A 36 -16.72 7.06 21.68
CA GLY A 36 -16.33 7.56 20.36
C GLY A 36 -17.44 7.38 19.35
N GLU A 37 -17.30 8.01 18.18
CA GLU A 37 -18.27 7.82 17.09
C GLU A 37 -17.98 6.53 16.32
N PRO A 38 -19.01 5.75 15.94
CA PRO A 38 -18.85 4.59 15.07
C PRO A 38 -18.28 4.96 13.70
N ILE A 39 -17.20 4.28 13.29
CA ILE A 39 -16.61 4.45 11.95
C ILE A 39 -16.25 3.11 11.31
N GLY A 40 -16.11 3.12 9.97
CA GLY A 40 -15.70 1.94 9.20
C GLY A 40 -14.19 1.77 9.08
N LEU A 41 -13.75 0.58 8.65
CA LEU A 41 -12.33 0.25 8.42
C LEU A 41 -11.56 1.28 7.60
N ARG A 42 -12.12 1.70 6.46
CA ARG A 42 -11.46 2.67 5.55
C ARG A 42 -11.38 4.06 6.16
N GLU A 43 -12.38 4.46 6.95
CA GLU A 43 -12.36 5.72 7.69
C GLU A 43 -11.30 5.70 8.79
N GLY A 44 -11.13 4.57 9.50
CA GLY A 44 -10.07 4.41 10.50
C GLY A 44 -8.67 4.54 9.89
N VAL A 45 -8.45 3.97 8.70
CA VAL A 45 -7.20 4.15 7.94
C VAL A 45 -7.00 5.60 7.53
N ARG A 46 -8.03 6.25 6.96
CA ARG A 46 -7.94 7.66 6.56
C ARG A 46 -7.62 8.56 7.74
N TRP A 47 -8.29 8.34 8.87
CA TRP A 47 -7.97 9.03 10.11
C TRP A 47 -6.51 8.82 10.50
N LEU A 48 -6.00 7.58 10.49
CA LEU A 48 -4.61 7.31 10.82
C LEU A 48 -3.64 8.10 9.93
N GLN A 49 -3.89 8.13 8.62
CA GLN A 49 -2.99 8.75 7.64
C GLN A 49 -3.09 10.28 7.62
N MET A 50 -4.27 10.84 7.87
CA MET A 50 -4.56 12.27 7.63
C MET A 50 -4.84 13.09 8.89
N GLU A 51 -5.35 12.47 9.96
CA GLU A 51 -5.97 13.18 11.09
C GLU A 51 -5.42 12.76 12.46
N SER A 52 -4.68 11.65 12.56
CA SER A 52 -4.13 11.14 13.83
C SER A 52 -3.13 12.06 14.52
N GLY A 53 -2.58 13.04 13.79
CA GLY A 53 -1.49 13.88 14.25
C GLY A 53 -0.10 13.24 14.14
N ASN A 54 0.00 11.99 13.69
CA ASN A 54 1.28 11.35 13.37
C ASN A 54 1.62 11.52 11.88
N GLY A 55 2.84 11.99 11.59
CA GLY A 55 3.33 12.20 10.23
C GLY A 55 3.94 10.98 9.55
N CYS A 56 4.19 9.89 10.28
CA CYS A 56 4.84 8.70 9.72
C CYS A 56 3.88 7.88 8.85
N ARG A 57 4.04 8.01 7.52
CA ARG A 57 3.27 7.26 6.51
C ARG A 57 4.17 6.21 5.86
N VAL A 58 3.96 4.94 6.22
CA VAL A 58 4.66 3.82 5.59
C VAL A 58 3.96 3.47 4.27
N PRO A 59 4.68 3.41 3.14
CA PRO A 59 4.04 3.19 1.84
C PRO A 59 3.62 1.74 1.64
N VAL A 60 2.70 1.52 0.69
CA VAL A 60 2.38 0.20 0.14
C VAL A 60 3.00 0.10 -1.23
N ALA A 61 3.72 -0.99 -1.50
CA ALA A 61 4.32 -1.20 -2.81
C ALA A 61 3.32 -1.81 -3.79
N VAL A 62 3.28 -1.30 -5.03
CA VAL A 62 2.56 -1.91 -6.14
C VAL A 62 3.59 -2.38 -7.17
N ILE A 63 3.64 -3.69 -7.38
CA ILE A 63 4.63 -4.36 -8.23
C ILE A 63 3.93 -5.14 -9.36
N GLY A 64 4.59 -5.24 -10.51
CA GLY A 64 4.04 -5.93 -11.68
C GLY A 64 4.87 -5.72 -12.94
N PRO A 65 4.51 -6.37 -14.06
CA PRO A 65 5.27 -6.33 -15.29
C PRO A 65 5.24 -4.96 -15.99
N ARG A 66 6.28 -4.68 -16.78
CA ARG A 66 6.34 -3.54 -17.71
C ARG A 66 5.35 -3.71 -18.87
N GLU A 67 5.18 -4.94 -19.33
CA GLU A 67 4.18 -5.33 -20.32
C GLU A 67 2.98 -5.91 -19.58
N ALA A 68 1.91 -5.12 -19.47
CA ALA A 68 0.72 -5.47 -18.70
C ALA A 68 -0.50 -5.52 -19.62
N SER A 69 -1.33 -6.55 -19.44
CA SER A 69 -2.63 -6.67 -20.10
C SER A 69 -3.58 -5.54 -19.67
N THR A 70 -4.65 -5.34 -20.44
CA THR A 70 -5.67 -4.32 -20.13
C THR A 70 -6.30 -4.51 -18.76
N SER A 71 -6.56 -5.76 -18.35
CA SER A 71 -7.12 -6.07 -17.03
C SER A 71 -6.12 -5.79 -15.90
N GLU A 72 -4.84 -6.11 -16.07
CA GLU A 72 -3.78 -5.80 -15.11
C GLU A 72 -3.60 -4.29 -14.95
N ARG A 73 -3.55 -3.52 -16.05
CA ARG A 73 -3.47 -2.05 -16.00
C ARG A 73 -4.69 -1.45 -15.29
N ARG A 74 -5.90 -1.95 -15.59
CA ARG A 74 -7.13 -1.49 -14.93
C ARG A 74 -7.10 -1.76 -13.43
N ALA A 75 -6.74 -2.98 -13.02
CA ALA A 75 -6.64 -3.32 -11.61
C ALA A 75 -5.57 -2.48 -10.90
N ALA A 76 -4.41 -2.25 -11.54
CA ALA A 76 -3.35 -1.42 -11.01
C ALA A 76 -3.80 0.03 -10.82
N PHE A 77 -4.51 0.61 -11.78
CA PHE A 77 -5.14 1.92 -11.66
C PHE A 77 -6.10 1.98 -10.48
N GLU A 78 -7.03 1.01 -10.37
CA GLU A 78 -8.01 0.97 -9.29
C GLU A 78 -7.34 0.81 -7.90
N VAL A 79 -6.27 0.01 -7.81
CA VAL A 79 -5.45 -0.12 -6.59
C VAL A 79 -4.79 1.21 -6.25
N GLY A 80 -4.12 1.85 -7.20
CA GLY A 80 -3.46 3.15 -7.01
C GLY A 80 -4.41 4.24 -6.53
N ALA A 81 -5.57 4.35 -7.19
CA ALA A 81 -6.63 5.28 -6.81
C ALA A 81 -7.19 4.98 -5.41
N GLY A 82 -7.35 3.70 -5.07
CA GLY A 82 -7.79 3.27 -3.74
C GLY A 82 -6.79 3.61 -2.64
N LEU A 83 -5.50 3.38 -2.86
CA LEU A 83 -4.44 3.74 -1.91
C LEU A 83 -4.40 5.25 -1.66
N ALA A 84 -4.47 6.05 -2.73
CA ALA A 84 -4.49 7.51 -2.63
C ALA A 84 -5.73 8.03 -1.89
N ALA A 85 -6.92 7.47 -2.17
CA ALA A 85 -8.14 7.83 -1.44
C ALA A 85 -8.10 7.50 0.06
N LEU A 86 -7.23 6.56 0.47
CA LEU A 86 -6.97 6.20 1.86
C LEU A 86 -5.84 7.05 2.50
N GLY A 87 -5.18 7.92 1.73
CA GLY A 87 -4.01 8.68 2.17
C GLY A 87 -2.73 7.85 2.29
N ILE A 88 -2.72 6.66 1.70
CA ILE A 88 -1.56 5.76 1.72
C ILE A 88 -0.65 6.13 0.55
N ALA A 89 0.63 6.35 0.83
CA ALA A 89 1.63 6.54 -0.21
C ALA A 89 1.87 5.24 -0.98
N LEU A 90 1.90 5.32 -2.31
CA LEU A 90 2.26 4.23 -3.19
C LEU A 90 3.78 4.22 -3.39
N LEU A 91 4.41 3.04 -3.32
CA LEU A 91 5.81 2.82 -3.71
C LEU A 91 5.86 1.89 -4.93
N CYS A 92 6.69 2.19 -5.92
CA CYS A 92 6.89 1.31 -7.06
C CYS A 92 8.25 1.54 -7.72
N GLY A 93 8.55 0.79 -8.78
CA GLY A 93 9.73 1.00 -9.61
C GLY A 93 9.60 2.17 -10.62
N GLY A 94 8.48 2.89 -10.67
CA GLY A 94 8.37 4.12 -11.47
C GLY A 94 8.54 3.97 -12.99
N LYS A 95 8.39 2.76 -13.55
CA LYS A 95 8.42 2.49 -14.99
C LYS A 95 7.02 2.25 -15.56
N GLY A 96 6.93 1.85 -16.83
CA GLY A 96 5.67 1.56 -17.54
C GLY A 96 4.89 0.36 -16.99
N GLY A 97 3.76 0.05 -17.62
CA GLY A 97 2.96 -1.15 -17.35
C GLY A 97 2.10 -1.02 -16.09
N VAL A 98 2.17 -2.03 -15.21
CA VAL A 98 1.42 -2.02 -13.93
C VAL A 98 1.77 -0.80 -13.08
N MET A 99 3.07 -0.49 -12.95
CA MET A 99 3.52 0.60 -12.09
C MET A 99 3.05 1.96 -12.56
N GLU A 100 3.06 2.21 -13.88
CA GLU A 100 2.55 3.44 -14.48
C GLU A 100 1.05 3.58 -14.25
N ALA A 101 0.25 2.55 -14.52
CA ALA A 101 -1.18 2.59 -14.29
C ALA A 101 -1.52 2.80 -12.80
N ALA A 102 -0.77 2.20 -11.88
CA ALA A 102 -0.94 2.43 -10.46
C ALA A 102 -0.59 3.87 -10.04
N CYS A 103 0.48 4.44 -10.60
CA CYS A 103 0.82 5.85 -10.37
C CYS A 103 -0.24 6.79 -10.96
N GLU A 104 -0.77 6.48 -12.14
CA GLU A 104 -1.87 7.22 -12.77
C GLU A 104 -3.13 7.21 -11.89
N GLY A 105 -3.48 6.04 -11.35
CA GLY A 105 -4.57 5.89 -10.40
C GLY A 105 -4.36 6.74 -9.14
N ALA A 106 -3.16 6.71 -8.56
CA ALA A 106 -2.84 7.52 -7.40
C ALA A 106 -2.92 9.02 -7.71
N ALA A 107 -2.37 9.45 -8.85
CA ALA A 107 -2.39 10.85 -9.31
C ALA A 107 -3.83 11.35 -9.55
N SER A 108 -4.75 10.50 -10.02
CA SER A 108 -6.17 10.85 -10.21
C SER A 108 -6.91 11.24 -8.91
N ARG A 109 -6.29 11.03 -7.76
CA ARG A 109 -6.80 11.33 -6.42
C ARG A 109 -5.82 12.20 -5.61
N ASP A 110 -4.91 12.91 -6.29
CA ASP A 110 -3.87 13.75 -5.66
C ASP A 110 -3.00 12.98 -4.65
N GLY A 111 -2.79 11.68 -4.90
CA GLY A 111 -2.02 10.79 -4.06
C GLY A 111 -0.51 10.94 -4.22
N VAL A 112 0.23 10.41 -3.25
CA VAL A 112 1.70 10.35 -3.31
C VAL A 112 2.13 9.02 -3.92
N SER A 113 2.93 9.08 -4.99
CA SER A 113 3.57 7.94 -5.64
C SER A 113 5.09 8.13 -5.64
N ILE A 114 5.79 7.24 -4.96
CA ILE A 114 7.25 7.21 -4.84
C ILE A 114 7.77 6.21 -5.87
N GLY A 115 8.48 6.70 -6.88
CA GLY A 115 9.10 5.86 -7.91
C GLY A 115 10.59 5.67 -7.62
N LEU A 116 10.98 4.49 -7.14
CA LEU A 116 12.38 4.16 -6.92
C LEU A 116 12.99 3.67 -8.23
N LEU A 117 13.63 4.54 -9.01
CA LEU A 117 14.05 4.27 -10.39
C LEU A 117 15.36 3.47 -10.46
N PRO A 118 15.56 2.61 -11.47
CA PRO A 118 16.84 1.94 -11.70
C PRO A 118 17.87 2.88 -12.35
N ASP A 119 17.41 3.95 -13.00
CA ASP A 119 18.20 4.94 -13.71
C ASP A 119 18.67 6.06 -12.76
N PRO A 120 19.75 6.76 -13.12
CA PRO A 120 20.23 7.93 -12.39
C PRO A 120 19.46 9.23 -12.70
N GLU A 121 18.65 9.27 -13.76
CA GLU A 121 17.86 10.45 -14.13
C GLU A 121 16.41 10.38 -13.63
N PRO A 122 15.90 11.40 -12.90
CA PRO A 122 14.51 11.42 -12.45
C PRO A 122 13.49 11.52 -13.60
N GLN A 123 13.89 12.06 -14.76
CA GLN A 123 13.06 12.15 -15.96
C GLN A 123 12.74 10.77 -16.56
N ALA A 124 13.45 9.73 -16.14
CA ALA A 124 13.19 8.37 -16.58
C ALA A 124 11.96 7.75 -15.88
N ALA A 125 11.35 8.45 -14.91
CA ALA A 125 10.08 8.04 -14.31
C ALA A 125 8.93 8.11 -15.30
N ASN A 126 7.90 7.28 -15.10
CA ASN A 126 6.64 7.48 -15.79
C ASN A 126 6.00 8.84 -15.39
N PRO A 127 5.13 9.43 -16.23
CA PRO A 127 4.62 10.79 -16.02
C PRO A 127 3.78 11.01 -14.76
N PHE A 128 3.37 9.93 -14.07
CA PHE A 128 2.46 9.98 -12.93
C PHE A 128 3.17 9.75 -11.58
N VAL A 129 4.48 9.52 -11.58
CA VAL A 129 5.28 9.48 -10.36
C VAL A 129 5.36 10.90 -9.78
N THR A 130 4.93 11.09 -8.54
CA THR A 130 5.00 12.40 -7.87
C THR A 130 6.33 12.64 -7.17
N ILE A 131 7.02 11.57 -6.73
CA ILE A 131 8.34 11.63 -6.11
C ILE A 131 9.28 10.63 -6.79
N PRO A 132 10.05 11.03 -7.81
CA PRO A 132 11.05 10.17 -8.43
C PRO A 132 12.33 10.12 -7.60
N LEU A 133 12.73 8.93 -7.16
CA LEU A 133 14.01 8.66 -6.52
C LEU A 133 14.93 7.97 -7.54
N ALA A 134 15.75 8.75 -8.23
CA ALA A 134 16.65 8.27 -9.26
C ALA A 134 17.91 7.65 -8.64
N THR A 135 17.94 6.33 -8.48
CA THR A 135 18.98 5.65 -7.69
C THR A 135 20.19 5.21 -8.50
N GLY A 136 20.04 4.93 -9.79
CA GLY A 136 21.11 4.39 -10.62
C GLY A 136 21.60 2.98 -10.24
N ILE A 137 20.95 2.27 -9.29
CA ILE A 137 21.43 0.97 -8.78
C ILE A 137 20.86 -0.24 -9.54
N GLY A 138 20.18 -0.02 -10.67
CA GLY A 138 19.57 -1.08 -11.46
C GLY A 138 18.56 -1.92 -10.67
N GLU A 139 18.56 -3.23 -10.88
CA GLU A 139 17.60 -4.16 -10.27
C GLU A 139 17.81 -4.36 -8.75
N ALA A 140 18.92 -3.90 -8.16
CA ALA A 140 19.14 -3.97 -6.71
C ALA A 140 18.07 -3.19 -5.92
N ARG A 141 17.43 -2.20 -6.56
CA ARG A 141 16.31 -1.43 -6.00
C ARG A 141 15.10 -2.29 -5.63
N ASN A 142 14.92 -3.46 -6.25
CA ASN A 142 13.78 -4.35 -6.01
C ASN A 142 13.76 -4.82 -4.55
N ALA A 143 14.94 -5.05 -3.95
CA ALA A 143 15.07 -5.34 -2.52
C ALA A 143 14.70 -4.14 -1.64
N ILE A 144 15.00 -2.92 -2.06
CA ILE A 144 14.63 -1.71 -1.32
C ILE A 144 13.12 -1.50 -1.38
N ILE A 145 12.48 -1.67 -2.55
CA ILE A 145 11.02 -1.59 -2.70
C ILE A 145 10.35 -2.60 -1.77
N ALA A 146 10.77 -3.85 -1.82
CA ALA A 146 10.23 -4.91 -0.98
C ALA A 146 10.45 -4.65 0.52
N ARG A 147 11.61 -4.11 0.92
CA ARG A 147 11.92 -3.82 2.33
C ARG A 147 11.15 -2.62 2.87
N ALA A 148 11.10 -1.53 2.11
CA ALA A 148 10.57 -0.24 2.55
C ALA A 148 9.03 -0.23 2.64
N ALA A 149 8.37 -1.13 1.91
CA ALA A 149 6.92 -1.24 1.92
C ALA A 149 6.38 -1.87 3.21
N LEU A 150 5.21 -1.41 3.64
CA LEU A 150 4.43 -2.07 4.70
C LEU A 150 3.87 -3.42 4.22
N ALA A 151 3.42 -3.45 2.97
CA ALA A 151 2.95 -4.62 2.24
C ALA A 151 3.17 -4.43 0.74
N LEU A 152 3.15 -5.52 -0.01
CA LEU A 152 3.25 -5.51 -1.47
C LEU A 152 1.92 -5.96 -2.07
N VAL A 153 1.43 -5.24 -3.07
CA VAL A 153 0.35 -5.66 -3.96
C VAL A 153 0.98 -6.05 -5.30
N ALA A 154 1.00 -7.34 -5.58
CA ALA A 154 1.54 -7.89 -6.82
C ALA A 154 0.42 -8.12 -7.84
N ILE A 155 0.55 -7.51 -9.02
CA ILE A 155 -0.43 -7.61 -10.11
C ILE A 155 0.29 -8.14 -11.34
N GLY A 156 -0.18 -9.26 -11.90
CA GLY A 156 0.53 -9.94 -12.97
C GLY A 156 1.84 -10.57 -12.50
N SER A 157 2.63 -11.07 -13.46
CA SER A 157 3.88 -11.76 -13.17
C SER A 157 4.97 -11.44 -14.18
N SER A 158 6.19 -11.27 -13.68
CA SER A 158 7.44 -11.18 -14.44
C SER A 158 8.61 -11.59 -13.55
N TYR A 159 9.81 -11.77 -14.10
CA TYR A 159 11.00 -12.06 -13.27
C TYR A 159 11.27 -10.99 -12.20
N GLY A 160 11.10 -9.71 -12.54
CA GLY A 160 11.23 -8.61 -11.59
C GLY A 160 10.19 -8.72 -10.47
N THR A 161 8.92 -8.89 -10.85
CA THR A 161 7.81 -9.04 -9.89
C THR A 161 8.02 -10.25 -8.96
N VAL A 162 8.45 -11.39 -9.51
CA VAL A 162 8.76 -12.61 -8.73
C VAL A 162 9.90 -12.34 -7.74
N SER A 163 10.93 -11.60 -8.14
CA SER A 163 12.04 -11.23 -7.24
C SER A 163 11.57 -10.36 -6.08
N GLU A 164 10.70 -9.37 -6.33
CA GLU A 164 10.15 -8.48 -5.30
C GLU A 164 9.20 -9.23 -4.36
N ILE A 165 8.39 -10.16 -4.88
CA ILE A 165 7.55 -11.05 -4.06
C ILE A 165 8.44 -11.87 -3.10
N ALA A 166 9.46 -12.55 -3.63
CA ALA A 166 10.34 -13.39 -2.84
C ALA A 166 11.07 -12.60 -1.75
N LEU A 167 11.61 -11.42 -2.10
CA LEU A 167 12.27 -10.51 -1.16
C LEU A 167 11.29 -9.97 -0.11
N GLY A 168 10.07 -9.62 -0.50
CA GLY A 168 9.02 -9.16 0.41
C GLY A 168 8.71 -10.21 1.48
N LEU A 169 8.50 -11.46 1.05
CA LEU A 169 8.28 -12.60 1.94
C LEU A 169 9.48 -12.86 2.86
N GLN A 170 10.71 -12.82 2.31
CA GLN A 170 11.94 -12.96 3.10
C GLN A 170 12.08 -11.87 4.17
N PHE A 171 11.53 -10.68 3.93
CA PHE A 171 11.53 -9.56 4.87
C PHE A 171 10.32 -9.55 5.81
N GLY A 172 9.47 -10.57 5.76
CA GLY A 172 8.26 -10.65 6.59
C GLY A 172 7.18 -9.65 6.19
N ARG A 173 7.17 -9.17 4.94
CA ARG A 173 6.11 -8.30 4.42
C ARG A 173 4.95 -9.15 3.90
N PRO A 174 3.69 -8.79 4.23
CA PRO A 174 2.54 -9.37 3.57
C PRO A 174 2.59 -9.09 2.06
N VAL A 175 2.34 -10.12 1.26
CA VAL A 175 2.25 -10.01 -0.20
C VAL A 175 0.84 -10.41 -0.65
N LEU A 176 0.15 -9.48 -1.27
CA LEU A 176 -1.21 -9.62 -1.78
C LEU A 176 -1.15 -9.79 -3.29
N SER A 177 -1.56 -10.94 -3.80
CA SER A 177 -1.45 -11.30 -5.22
C SER A 177 -2.78 -11.11 -5.94
N LEU A 178 -2.78 -10.43 -7.08
CA LEU A 178 -3.90 -10.21 -7.98
C LEU A 178 -3.54 -10.65 -9.40
N LEU A 179 -4.55 -11.01 -10.18
CA LEU A 179 -4.51 -11.23 -11.64
C LEU A 179 -3.23 -11.90 -12.15
N ASN A 180 -3.22 -13.22 -12.32
CA ASN A 180 -2.11 -13.96 -12.94
C ASN A 180 -0.73 -13.78 -12.27
N SER A 181 -0.68 -13.28 -11.04
CA SER A 181 0.56 -13.26 -10.24
C SER A 181 1.08 -14.67 -9.96
N ALA A 182 2.40 -14.81 -9.91
CA ALA A 182 3.05 -16.10 -9.69
C ALA A 182 2.58 -16.76 -8.37
N PRO A 183 2.26 -18.07 -8.37
CA PRO A 183 1.79 -18.77 -7.19
C PRO A 183 2.97 -19.12 -6.27
N ILE A 184 3.45 -18.12 -5.53
CA ILE A 184 4.55 -18.28 -4.57
C ILE A 184 3.96 -18.54 -3.18
N ALA A 185 4.45 -19.57 -2.50
CA ALA A 185 4.02 -19.91 -1.14
C ALA A 185 4.24 -18.73 -0.19
N GLY A 186 3.25 -18.43 0.65
CA GLY A 186 3.25 -17.28 1.56
C GLY A 186 2.59 -16.03 0.99
N THR A 187 2.28 -15.99 -0.32
CA THR A 187 1.43 -14.93 -0.88
C THR A 187 -0.05 -15.19 -0.57
N ARG A 188 -0.82 -14.11 -0.40
CA ARG A 188 -2.28 -14.15 -0.24
C ARG A 188 -2.94 -13.79 -1.56
N ALA A 189 -3.44 -14.80 -2.27
CA ALA A 189 -4.19 -14.59 -3.50
C ALA A 189 -5.55 -13.95 -3.24
N LEU A 190 -5.87 -12.92 -4.00
CA LEU A 190 -7.13 -12.17 -3.95
C LEU A 190 -7.73 -12.10 -5.35
N THR A 191 -9.05 -12.04 -5.42
CA THR A 191 -9.79 -12.06 -6.70
C THR A 191 -10.23 -10.68 -7.15
N THR A 192 -10.37 -9.73 -6.22
CA THR A 192 -10.84 -8.37 -6.52
C THR A 192 -9.92 -7.29 -5.95
N VAL A 193 -9.90 -6.13 -6.61
CA VAL A 193 -9.22 -4.93 -6.11
C VAL A 193 -9.80 -4.49 -4.76
N LYS A 194 -11.12 -4.63 -4.57
CA LYS A 194 -11.78 -4.31 -3.32
C LYS A 194 -11.19 -5.12 -2.16
N ASP A 195 -11.03 -6.43 -2.33
CA ASP A 195 -10.48 -7.30 -1.29
C ASP A 195 -9.01 -6.99 -1.01
N ALA A 196 -8.24 -6.59 -2.03
CA ALA A 196 -6.87 -6.11 -1.86
C ALA A 196 -6.80 -4.82 -1.04
N LEU A 197 -7.68 -3.86 -1.30
CA LEU A 197 -7.73 -2.62 -0.51
C LEU A 197 -8.19 -2.89 0.92
N ASP A 198 -9.17 -3.77 1.13
CA ASP A 198 -9.63 -4.14 2.47
C ASP A 198 -8.51 -4.90 3.24
N ALA A 199 -7.72 -5.73 2.54
CA ALA A 199 -6.52 -6.36 3.08
C ALA A 199 -5.46 -5.35 3.52
N VAL A 200 -5.15 -4.38 2.64
CA VAL A 200 -4.21 -3.30 2.92
C VAL A 200 -4.68 -2.52 4.15
N CYS A 201 -5.97 -2.19 4.25
CA CYS A 201 -6.50 -1.47 5.40
C CYS A 201 -6.26 -2.22 6.71
N ARG A 202 -6.50 -3.54 6.73
CA ARG A 202 -6.22 -4.38 7.90
C ARG A 202 -4.74 -4.36 8.27
N ILE A 203 -3.85 -4.49 7.29
CA ILE A 203 -2.40 -4.45 7.51
C ILE A 203 -1.97 -3.09 8.06
N VAL A 204 -2.51 -1.99 7.51
CA VAL A 204 -2.22 -0.61 7.94
C VAL A 204 -2.60 -0.40 9.40
N LEU A 205 -3.75 -0.93 9.82
CA LEU A 205 -4.21 -0.89 11.21
C LEU A 205 -3.67 -2.04 12.06
N ALA A 206 -2.70 -2.83 11.58
CA ALA A 206 -2.14 -3.97 12.31
C ALA A 206 -3.20 -4.93 12.90
N LEU A 207 -4.28 -5.15 12.13
CA LEU A 207 -5.34 -6.11 12.47
C LEU A 207 -4.92 -7.53 12.06
N PRO A 208 -5.39 -8.56 12.78
CA PRO A 208 -5.19 -9.96 12.40
C PRO A 208 -5.83 -10.32 11.05
#